data_AF-A0A516SM23-F1
#
_entry.id   AF-A0A516SM23-F1
#
_cell.length_a   1.000
_cell.length_b   1.000
_cell.length_c   1.000
_cell.angle_alpha   90.00
_cell.angle_beta   90.00
_cell.angle_gamma   90.00
#
_symmetry.space_group_name_H-M   'P 1'
#
loop_
_entity.id
_entity.type
_entity.pdbx_description
1 polymer ?
#
loop_
_entity_poly.entity_id
_entity_poly.type
_entity_poly.pdbx_seq_one_letter_code
_entity_poly.pdbx_strand_id
1 'polypeptide(L)'
;MYFHSFPAAQWDSDEFLTSLLTIDVTEQQHQALKAAAALQGKTIKQYAVERLFPSVSDENQALDDLKALLSRRMAEAQRGDVTDRSITEVADEVLSARGPS
;
A
#
# COMPACT_ATOMS: atom_id res chain seq x y z
N MET A 1 -62.66 -6.86 -2.16
CA MET A 1 -61.34 -7.33 -2.63
C MET A 1 -60.31 -6.92 -1.57
N TYR A 2 -59.80 -7.87 -0.79
CA TYR A 2 -58.79 -7.61 0.23
C TYR A 2 -57.39 -7.75 -0.39
N PHE A 3 -56.71 -6.62 -0.61
CA PHE A 3 -55.27 -6.62 -0.88
C PHE A 3 -54.56 -7.04 0.42
N HIS A 4 -53.87 -8.18 0.38
CA HIS A 4 -52.98 -8.56 1.47
C HIS A 4 -51.80 -7.57 1.47
N SER A 5 -51.73 -6.77 2.52
CA SER A 5 -50.58 -5.92 2.81
C SER A 5 -49.41 -6.85 3.18
N PHE A 6 -48.38 -6.89 2.33
CA PHE A 6 -47.12 -7.52 2.67
C PHE A 6 -46.42 -6.69 3.75
N PRO A 7 -45.91 -7.28 4.85
CA PRO A 7 -45.19 -6.54 5.85
C PRO A 7 -43.89 -6.03 5.22
N ALA A 8 -43.67 -4.71 5.30
CA ALA A 8 -42.40 -4.10 4.96
C ALA A 8 -41.32 -4.80 5.79
N ALA A 9 -40.46 -5.56 5.11
CA ALA A 9 -39.27 -6.11 5.73
C ALA A 9 -38.52 -4.94 6.39
N GLN A 10 -38.36 -5.03 7.71
CA GLN A 10 -37.59 -4.08 8.48
C GLN A 10 -36.13 -4.37 8.18
N TRP A 11 -35.61 -3.73 7.13
CA TRP A 11 -34.22 -3.85 6.71
C TRP A 11 -33.33 -3.16 7.75
N ASP A 12 -32.36 -3.91 8.26
CA ASP A 12 -31.37 -3.44 9.21
C ASP A 12 -30.51 -2.34 8.56
N SER A 13 -30.42 -1.18 9.19
CA SER A 13 -29.86 0.04 8.59
C SER A 13 -28.33 0.03 8.52
N ASP A 14 -27.68 -0.97 9.12
CA ASP A 14 -26.22 -1.14 9.11
C ASP A 14 -25.68 -1.78 7.81
N GLU A 15 -26.52 -2.39 6.97
CA GLU A 15 -26.07 -3.11 5.77
C GLU A 15 -25.84 -2.20 4.53
N PHE A 16 -26.26 -0.94 4.56
CA PHE A 16 -26.26 -0.07 3.37
C PHE A 16 -25.03 0.82 3.19
N LEU A 17 -24.02 0.75 4.07
CA LEU A 17 -22.81 1.58 3.95
C LEU A 17 -21.57 0.85 3.42
N THR A 18 -21.69 -0.40 2.92
CA THR A 18 -20.57 -1.06 2.22
C THR A 18 -20.74 -0.94 0.72
N SER A 19 -19.91 -0.10 0.09
CA SER A 19 -19.77 -0.02 -1.37
C SER A 19 -19.49 -1.41 -1.97
N LEU A 20 -20.25 -1.81 -3.00
CA LEU A 20 -20.11 -3.12 -3.67
C LEU A 20 -19.01 -3.05 -4.75
N LEU A 21 -17.97 -3.86 -4.59
CA LEU A 21 -16.89 -4.04 -5.57
C LEU A 21 -16.97 -5.43 -6.18
N THR A 22 -17.17 -5.51 -7.50
CA THR A 22 -17.14 -6.77 -8.27
C THR A 22 -15.82 -6.88 -9.00
N ILE A 23 -15.14 -8.03 -8.86
CA ILE A 23 -13.89 -8.35 -9.56
C ILE A 23 -14.00 -9.72 -10.20
N ASP A 24 -13.56 -9.83 -11.45
CA ASP A 24 -13.46 -11.13 -12.13
C ASP A 24 -12.15 -11.81 -11.74
N VAL A 25 -12.25 -13.03 -11.24
CA VAL A 25 -11.11 -13.88 -10.87
C VAL A 25 -11.31 -15.28 -11.41
N THR A 26 -10.24 -15.91 -11.87
CA THR A 26 -10.28 -17.33 -12.22
C THR A 26 -10.44 -18.19 -10.96
N GLU A 27 -10.94 -19.41 -11.09
CA GLU A 27 -11.11 -20.33 -9.96
C GLU A 27 -9.77 -20.56 -9.22
N GLN A 28 -8.67 -20.70 -9.96
CA GLN A 28 -7.34 -20.88 -9.35
C GLN A 28 -6.91 -19.64 -8.55
N GLN A 29 -7.19 -18.43 -9.05
CA GLN A 29 -6.91 -17.19 -8.34
C GLN A 29 -7.76 -17.05 -7.09
N HIS A 30 -9.05 -17.43 -7.16
CA HIS A 30 -9.93 -17.43 -6.00
C HIS A 30 -9.44 -18.39 -4.90
N GLN A 31 -9.03 -19.62 -5.26
CA GLN A 31 -8.45 -20.58 -4.31
C GLN A 31 -7.14 -20.06 -3.68
N ALA A 32 -6.26 -19.46 -4.49
CA ALA A 32 -5.04 -18.84 -3.99
C ALA A 32 -5.34 -17.68 -3.02
N LEU A 33 -6.32 -16.83 -3.36
CA LEU A 33 -6.74 -15.70 -2.53
C LEU A 33 -7.32 -16.18 -1.19
N LYS A 34 -8.16 -17.21 -1.22
CA LYS A 34 -8.75 -17.82 -0.05
C LYS A 34 -7.70 -18.44 0.87
N ALA A 35 -6.75 -19.18 0.32
CA ALA A 35 -5.65 -19.76 1.08
C ALA A 35 -4.80 -18.66 1.75
N ALA A 36 -4.44 -17.62 0.99
CA ALA A 36 -3.65 -16.51 1.51
C ALA A 36 -4.38 -15.73 2.62
N ALA A 37 -5.69 -15.49 2.48
CA ALA A 37 -6.51 -14.85 3.51
C ALA A 37 -6.57 -15.71 4.79
N ALA A 38 -6.76 -17.02 4.64
CA ALA A 38 -6.80 -17.96 5.76
C ALA A 38 -5.46 -18.02 6.52
N LEU A 39 -4.33 -17.99 5.82
CA LEU A 39 -2.99 -17.94 6.44
C LEU A 39 -2.79 -16.70 7.32
N GLN A 40 -3.46 -15.59 7.01
CA GLN A 40 -3.41 -14.36 7.80
C GLN A 40 -4.53 -14.25 8.83
N GLY A 41 -5.41 -15.26 8.93
CA GLY A 41 -6.60 -15.22 9.79
C GLY A 41 -7.64 -14.18 9.37
N LYS A 42 -7.62 -13.74 8.10
CA LYS A 42 -8.51 -12.70 7.57
C LYS A 42 -9.61 -13.30 6.70
N THR A 43 -10.74 -12.61 6.59
CA THR A 43 -11.75 -12.96 5.59
C THR A 43 -11.25 -12.61 4.18
N ILE A 44 -11.75 -13.30 3.16
CA ILE A 44 -11.40 -13.01 1.75
C ILE A 44 -11.70 -11.55 1.37
N LYS A 45 -12.78 -10.97 1.92
CA LYS A 45 -13.17 -9.57 1.70
C LYS A 45 -12.11 -8.60 2.25
N GLN A 46 -11.73 -8.78 3.52
CA GLN A 46 -10.71 -7.94 4.16
C GLN A 46 -9.36 -8.06 3.45
N TYR A 47 -8.95 -9.29 3.14
CA TYR A 47 -7.68 -9.54 2.46
C TYR A 47 -7.64 -8.95 1.04
N ALA A 48 -8.74 -9.05 0.29
CA ALA A 48 -8.84 -8.45 -1.04
C ALA A 48 -8.80 -6.91 -0.98
N VAL A 49 -9.52 -6.30 -0.04
CA VAL A 49 -9.55 -4.82 0.11
C VAL A 49 -8.18 -4.28 0.48
N GLU A 50 -7.49 -4.87 1.46
CA GLU A 50 -6.12 -4.42 1.84
C GLU A 50 -5.11 -4.60 0.70
N ARG A 51 -5.29 -5.60 -0.15
CA ARG A 51 -4.42 -5.85 -1.31
C ARG A 51 -4.69 -4.88 -2.47
N LEU A 52 -5.95 -4.57 -2.73
CA LEU A 52 -6.36 -3.65 -3.80
C LEU A 52 -6.14 -2.19 -3.41
N PHE A 53 -6.24 -1.89 -2.11
CA PHE A 53 -5.99 -0.60 -1.52
C PHE A 53 -4.93 -0.77 -0.42
N PRO A 54 -3.65 -0.96 -0.79
CA PRO A 54 -2.57 -0.94 0.19
C PRO A 54 -2.73 0.34 1.00
N SER A 55 -2.62 0.22 2.33
CA SER A 55 -3.01 1.27 3.26
C SER A 55 -2.43 2.61 2.82
N VAL A 56 -3.29 3.61 2.64
CA VAL A 56 -2.96 5.01 2.29
C VAL A 56 -1.90 5.59 3.26
N SER A 57 -1.76 4.99 4.46
CA SER A 57 -0.68 5.27 5.40
C SER A 57 0.72 5.11 4.79
N ASP A 58 0.97 4.11 3.95
CA ASP A 58 2.30 3.86 3.41
C ASP A 58 2.67 4.87 2.32
N GLU A 59 1.72 5.28 1.49
CA GLU A 59 1.98 6.25 0.41
C GLU A 59 2.22 7.66 0.96
N ASN A 60 1.42 8.11 1.93
CA ASN A 60 1.62 9.41 2.57
C ASN A 60 2.91 9.42 3.39
N GLN A 61 3.23 8.34 4.12
CA GLN A 61 4.48 8.23 4.86
C GLN A 61 5.69 8.24 3.92
N ALA A 62 5.66 7.47 2.82
CA ALA A 62 6.73 7.46 1.83
C ALA A 62 6.91 8.84 1.17
N LEU A 63 5.80 9.56 0.93
CA LEU A 63 5.84 10.92 0.39
C LEU A 63 6.45 11.91 1.40
N ASP A 64 6.11 11.79 2.68
CA ASP A 64 6.64 12.66 3.72
C ASP A 64 8.12 12.37 3.99
N ASP A 65 8.55 11.11 3.97
CA ASP A 65 9.95 10.72 4.03
C ASP A 65 10.74 11.31 2.85
N LEU A 66 10.19 11.24 1.64
CA LEU A 66 10.80 11.84 0.45
C LEU A 66 10.93 13.36 0.59
N LYS A 67 9.88 14.06 1.06
CA LYS A 67 9.93 15.50 1.30
C LYS A 67 10.99 15.87 2.34
N ALA A 68 11.11 15.08 3.41
CA ALA A 68 12.11 15.30 4.45
C ALA A 68 13.54 15.16 3.91
N LEU A 69 13.79 14.11 3.11
CA LEU A 69 15.08 13.89 2.44
C LEU A 69 15.43 15.03 1.48
N LEU A 70 14.47 15.47 0.64
CA LEU A 70 14.69 16.54 -0.32
C LEU A 70 14.93 17.89 0.39
N SER A 71 14.14 18.20 1.42
CA SER A 71 14.31 19.43 2.20
C SER A 71 15.70 19.50 2.85
N ARG A 72 16.17 18.37 3.41
CA ARG A 72 17.52 18.25 3.95
C ARG A 72 18.58 18.49 2.87
N ARG A 73 18.45 17.85 1.70
CA ARG A 73 19.39 18.01 0.58
C ARG A 73 19.42 19.44 0.04
N MET A 74 18.28 20.12 -0.02
CA MET A 74 18.21 21.53 -0.40
C MET A 74 18.94 22.42 0.60
N ALA A 75 18.78 22.16 1.91
CA ALA A 75 19.49 22.90 2.95
C ALA A 75 21.01 22.64 2.90
N GLU A 76 21.44 21.40 2.67
CA GLU A 76 22.85 21.03 2.43
C GLU A 76 23.43 21.77 1.21
N ALA A 77 22.71 21.74 0.08
CA ALA A 77 23.12 22.44 -1.14
C ALA A 77 23.21 23.97 -0.93
N GLN A 78 22.25 24.58 -0.21
CA GLN A 78 22.28 26.01 0.11
C GLN A 78 23.47 26.39 1.01
N ARG A 79 23.93 25.48 1.87
CA ARG A 79 25.15 25.68 2.68
C ARG A 79 26.44 25.43 1.91
N GLY A 80 26.35 24.93 0.68
CA GLY A 80 27.51 24.55 -0.12
C GLY A 80 28.12 23.20 0.26
N ASP A 81 27.37 22.30 0.94
CA ASP A 81 27.77 20.92 1.23
C ASP A 81 27.72 20.04 -0.06
N VAL A 82 28.38 20.50 -1.11
CA VAL A 82 28.59 19.75 -2.35
C VAL A 82 30.03 19.25 -2.40
N THR A 83 30.20 17.97 -2.74
CA THR A 83 31.53 17.39 -2.89
C THR A 83 32.01 17.57 -4.33
N ASP A 84 33.19 18.14 -4.53
CA ASP A 84 33.87 18.22 -5.83
C ASP A 84 34.42 16.87 -6.32
N ARG A 85 34.19 15.78 -5.57
CA ARG A 85 34.64 14.44 -5.93
C ARG A 85 33.95 13.97 -7.21
N SER A 86 34.74 13.43 -8.13
CA SER A 86 34.22 12.72 -9.30
C SER A 86 33.55 11.42 -8.88
N ILE A 87 32.58 10.97 -9.69
CA ILE A 87 31.92 9.66 -9.53
C ILE A 87 32.97 8.53 -9.51
N THR A 88 34.05 8.63 -10.28
CA THR A 88 35.15 7.66 -10.28
C THR A 88 35.88 7.59 -8.94
N GLU A 89 36.17 8.73 -8.31
CA GLU A 89 36.85 8.77 -7.00
C GLU A 89 35.96 8.18 -5.90
N VAL A 90 34.65 8.46 -5.95
CA VAL A 90 33.68 7.87 -5.03
C VAL A 90 33.57 6.35 -5.23
N ALA A 91 33.61 5.88 -6.48
CA ALA A 91 33.57 4.45 -6.78
C ALA A 91 34.84 3.73 -6.28
N ASP A 92 36.02 4.30 -6.54
CA ASP A 92 37.30 3.73 -6.11
C ASP A 92 37.42 3.67 -4.58
N GLU A 93 36.89 4.67 -3.86
CA GLU A 93 36.81 4.69 -2.40
C GLU A 93 35.92 3.56 -1.86
N VAL A 94 34.72 3.38 -2.39
CA VAL A 94 33.78 2.33 -1.95
C VAL A 94 34.34 0.93 -2.24
N LEU A 95 34.97 0.75 -3.40
CA LEU A 95 35.60 -0.52 -3.79
C LEU A 95 36.86 -0.83 -2.96
N SER A 96 37.62 0.18 -2.56
CA SER A 96 38.81 0.02 -1.70
C SER A 96 38.44 -0.17 -0.22
N ALA A 97 37.36 0.47 0.24
CA ALA A 97 36.86 0.34 1.62
C ALA A 97 36.22 -1.03 1.89
N ARG A 98 35.63 -1.65 0.86
CA ARG A 98 35.21 -3.05 0.87
C ARG A 98 36.42 -3.90 0.53
N GLY A 99 37.30 -4.11 1.51
CA GLY A 99 38.60 -4.78 1.35
C GLY A 99 38.55 -6.12 0.59
N PRO A 100 39.70 -6.62 0.11
CA PRO A 100 39.76 -7.81 -0.75
C PRO A 100 39.15 -9.02 -0.03
N SER A 101 38.16 -9.63 -0.67
CA SER A 101 37.57 -10.89 -0.23
C SER A 101 38.50 -12.08 -0.45
#